data_AF-A0A6A5GHZ1-F1
#
_entry.id   AF-A0A6A5GHZ1-F1
#
_cell.length_a   1.000
_cell.length_b   1.000
_cell.length_c   1.000
_cell.angle_alpha   90.00
_cell.angle_beta   90.00
_cell.angle_gamma   90.00
#
_symmetry.space_group_name_H-M   'P 1'
#
loop_
_entity.id
_entity.type
_entity.pdbx_description
1 polymer ?
#
loop_
_entity_poly.entity_id
_entity_poly.type
_entity_poly.pdbx_seq_one_letter_code
_entity_poly.pdbx_strand_id
1 'polypeptide(L)'
;MSTISSFLYILLLALLKISESIKCYHDPTNENNKTICEGDFCVISRFPRFIITYQKTCLTGIKKPNSSCTLDHDDNMVCVCDTDFCNTIHLYRSNATILPITECKAVNQLIYETKGCNKCIRTISYLKNDDYELNKFPNSGANVKDLSENIQCNTRGDSGDFILDQSVYMPERLYRNFFADSCYNFSMHQYHYYIHCRCSSTNCNSPETPDLPYPIAPPRIQCFTSGYDVDVNNKKYENLTTKIWYKENYRMLMTNVSYVDDDSECQGHYCVIAVDEGILLIDTFYDIYYKGCISANEQGPQKLALGYSYLNDVRYYICNEDYCNADIESVLESARNSSIDVRDDSSDRNNILIVFFFLCFSFEIF
;
A
#
# COMPACT_ATOMS: atom_id res chain seq x y z
N MET A 1 -21.62 36.61 -29.70
CA MET A 1 -21.50 36.55 -28.22
C MET A 1 -22.08 35.29 -27.56
N SER A 2 -22.69 34.32 -28.27
CA SER A 2 -23.24 33.10 -27.63
C SER A 2 -22.30 31.87 -27.71
N THR A 3 -21.37 31.83 -28.67
CA THR A 3 -20.50 30.66 -28.93
C THR A 3 -19.31 30.55 -27.96
N ILE A 4 -18.77 31.68 -27.50
CA ILE A 4 -17.66 31.72 -26.53
C ILE A 4 -18.11 31.22 -25.14
N SER A 5 -19.36 31.51 -24.77
CA SER A 5 -19.96 31.04 -23.51
C SER A 5 -20.11 29.51 -23.49
N SER A 6 -20.53 28.91 -24.60
CA SER A 6 -20.66 27.45 -24.72
C SER A 6 -19.32 26.72 -24.67
N PHE A 7 -18.26 27.27 -25.27
CA PHE A 7 -16.92 26.68 -25.19
C PHE A 7 -16.33 26.78 -23.80
N LEU A 8 -16.51 27.91 -23.10
CA LEU A 8 -16.07 28.06 -21.72
C LEU A 8 -16.83 27.10 -20.79
N TYR A 9 -18.12 26.86 -21.03
CA TYR A 9 -18.94 25.92 -20.27
C TYR A 9 -18.58 24.46 -20.52
N ILE A 10 -18.22 24.09 -21.77
CA ILE A 10 -17.71 22.75 -22.10
C ILE A 10 -16.31 22.54 -21.51
N LEU A 11 -15.45 23.56 -21.52
CA LEU A 11 -14.15 23.51 -20.85
C LEU A 11 -14.30 23.44 -19.32
N LEU A 12 -15.27 24.17 -18.75
CA LEU A 12 -15.64 24.08 -17.34
C LEU A 12 -16.19 22.70 -17.00
N LEU A 13 -17.03 22.10 -17.86
CA LEU A 13 -17.55 20.73 -17.71
C LEU A 13 -16.46 19.66 -17.90
N ALA A 14 -15.49 19.91 -18.77
CA ALA A 14 -14.33 19.05 -18.96
C ALA A 14 -13.34 19.16 -17.77
N LEU A 15 -13.23 20.34 -17.14
CA LEU A 15 -12.52 20.57 -15.89
C LEU A 15 -13.33 20.11 -14.66
N LEU A 16 -14.67 20.08 -14.75
CA LEU A 16 -15.62 19.54 -13.76
C LEU A 16 -15.86 18.04 -13.92
N LYS A 17 -15.19 17.35 -14.85
CA LYS A 17 -14.76 15.97 -14.60
C LYS A 17 -13.68 15.98 -13.50
N ILE A 18 -14.03 16.57 -12.37
CA ILE A 18 -13.53 16.21 -11.06
C ILE A 18 -13.74 14.70 -11.01
N SER A 19 -12.65 13.98 -10.80
CA SER A 19 -12.62 12.54 -10.59
C SER A 19 -13.74 12.15 -9.61
N GLU A 20 -14.90 11.74 -10.12
CA GLU A 20 -15.99 11.25 -9.27
C GLU A 20 -15.51 9.94 -8.67
N SER A 21 -15.27 9.93 -7.37
CA SER A 21 -14.97 8.72 -6.63
C SER A 21 -16.19 7.80 -6.67
N ILE A 22 -15.96 6.55 -7.03
CA ILE A 22 -16.98 5.52 -7.20
C ILE A 22 -17.30 4.93 -5.84
N LYS A 23 -18.59 4.76 -5.55
CA LYS A 23 -19.05 4.14 -4.30
C LYS A 23 -19.06 2.64 -4.43
N CYS A 24 -18.49 1.93 -3.46
CA CYS A 24 -18.38 0.48 -3.47
C CYS A 24 -19.00 -0.11 -2.22
N TYR A 25 -19.58 -1.30 -2.32
CA TYR A 25 -19.83 -2.08 -1.11
C TYR A 25 -18.48 -2.41 -0.46
N HIS A 26 -18.42 -2.33 0.86
CA HIS A 26 -17.25 -2.68 1.64
C HIS A 26 -17.67 -3.69 2.70
N ASP A 27 -17.00 -4.83 2.76
CA ASP A 27 -17.23 -5.79 3.83
C ASP A 27 -16.46 -5.32 5.08
N PRO A 28 -17.12 -5.15 6.23
CA PRO A 28 -16.45 -4.65 7.43
C PRO A 28 -15.34 -5.61 7.86
N THR A 29 -14.23 -5.06 8.33
CA THR A 29 -13.12 -5.81 8.91
C THR A 29 -13.29 -5.88 10.43
N ASN A 30 -12.43 -6.64 11.12
CA ASN A 30 -12.41 -6.65 12.59
C ASN A 30 -12.13 -5.26 13.21
N GLU A 31 -11.59 -4.34 12.41
CA GLU A 31 -11.09 -3.03 12.81
C GLU A 31 -11.96 -1.90 12.22
N ASN A 32 -12.70 -2.15 11.13
CA ASN A 32 -13.51 -1.14 10.45
C ASN A 32 -14.94 -1.62 10.17
N ASN A 33 -15.92 -0.94 10.77
CA ASN A 33 -17.34 -1.24 10.62
C ASN A 33 -18.01 -0.56 9.41
N LYS A 34 -17.27 0.17 8.57
CA LYS A 34 -17.83 0.80 7.37
C LYS A 34 -18.32 -0.26 6.39
N THR A 35 -19.48 -0.01 5.80
CA THR A 35 -20.11 -0.88 4.80
C THR A 35 -20.03 -0.32 3.38
N ILE A 36 -19.51 0.89 3.24
CA ILE A 36 -19.34 1.62 1.99
C ILE A 36 -17.97 2.28 2.02
N CYS A 37 -17.26 2.24 0.89
CA CYS A 37 -16.05 3.00 0.68
C CYS A 37 -16.06 3.67 -0.70
N GLU A 38 -15.21 4.68 -0.87
CA GLU A 38 -15.12 5.49 -2.10
C GLU A 38 -13.71 5.36 -2.68
N GLY A 39 -13.62 5.09 -3.98
CA GLY A 39 -12.32 4.98 -4.67
C GLY A 39 -12.40 5.05 -6.18
N ASP A 40 -11.30 4.72 -6.84
CA ASP A 40 -11.18 4.76 -8.31
C ASP A 40 -11.92 3.59 -8.98
N PHE A 41 -12.03 2.45 -8.29
CA PHE A 41 -12.81 1.29 -8.72
C PHE A 41 -13.13 0.36 -7.55
N CYS A 42 -14.16 -0.46 -7.71
CA CYS A 42 -14.60 -1.45 -6.74
C CYS A 42 -14.01 -2.82 -7.01
N VAL A 43 -13.87 -3.60 -5.94
CA VAL A 43 -13.35 -4.96 -5.95
C VAL A 43 -14.33 -5.90 -5.25
N ILE A 44 -14.50 -7.10 -5.79
CA ILE A 44 -15.08 -8.24 -5.09
C ILE A 44 -14.16 -9.46 -5.29
N SER A 45 -13.82 -10.12 -4.20
CA SER A 45 -12.98 -11.32 -4.20
C SER A 45 -13.71 -12.50 -3.56
N ARG A 46 -13.50 -13.69 -4.11
CA ARG A 46 -14.08 -14.96 -3.68
C ARG A 46 -12.94 -15.89 -3.32
N PHE A 47 -12.96 -16.42 -2.10
CA PHE A 47 -11.95 -17.37 -1.63
C PHE A 47 -12.64 -18.67 -1.20
N PRO A 48 -12.22 -19.84 -1.74
CA PRO A 48 -12.64 -21.12 -1.22
C PRO A 48 -11.86 -21.42 0.08
N ARG A 49 -12.55 -21.37 1.22
CA ARG A 49 -12.10 -21.98 2.49
C ARG A 49 -12.91 -23.26 2.73
N PHE A 50 -13.16 -23.60 4.01
CA PHE A 50 -14.18 -24.60 4.39
C PHE A 50 -15.60 -24.19 3.95
N ILE A 51 -15.83 -22.88 3.78
CA ILE A 51 -17.02 -22.25 3.19
C ILE A 51 -16.55 -21.21 2.16
N ILE A 52 -17.38 -20.91 1.17
CA ILE A 52 -17.09 -19.83 0.22
C ILE A 52 -17.27 -18.49 0.94
N THR A 53 -16.20 -17.68 0.98
CA THR A 53 -16.23 -16.33 1.55
C THR A 53 -16.07 -15.32 0.42
N TYR A 54 -16.77 -14.18 0.56
CA TYR A 54 -16.64 -13.03 -0.32
C TYR A 54 -16.07 -11.87 0.48
N GLN A 55 -15.20 -11.09 -0.14
CA GLN A 55 -14.74 -9.81 0.38
C GLN A 55 -15.00 -8.73 -0.66
N LYS A 56 -15.30 -7.52 -0.20
CA LYS A 56 -15.63 -6.36 -1.01
C LYS A 56 -14.87 -5.17 -0.50
N THR A 57 -14.27 -4.41 -1.40
CA THR A 57 -13.59 -3.16 -1.09
C THR A 57 -13.55 -2.24 -2.31
N CYS A 58 -12.90 -1.09 -2.17
CA CYS A 58 -12.53 -0.16 -3.22
C CYS A 58 -11.02 0.02 -3.22
N LEU A 59 -10.48 0.53 -4.33
CA LEU A 59 -9.07 0.86 -4.44
C LEU A 59 -8.92 2.29 -4.97
N THR A 60 -7.94 3.01 -4.45
CA THR A 60 -7.66 4.41 -4.82
C THR A 60 -6.17 4.65 -4.98
N GLY A 61 -5.79 5.48 -5.95
CA GLY A 61 -4.41 5.89 -6.22
C GLY A 61 -3.67 4.92 -7.13
N ILE A 62 -4.38 4.01 -7.81
CA ILE A 62 -3.79 2.95 -8.65
C ILE A 62 -4.58 2.73 -9.93
N LYS A 63 -3.92 2.20 -10.96
CA LYS A 63 -4.57 1.97 -12.25
C LYS A 63 -5.45 0.73 -12.20
N LYS A 64 -6.71 0.82 -12.64
CA LYS A 64 -7.57 -0.37 -12.78
C LYS A 64 -6.93 -1.41 -13.71
N PRO A 65 -6.89 -2.71 -13.33
CA PRO A 65 -6.48 -3.79 -14.21
C PRO A 65 -7.32 -3.84 -15.49
N ASN A 66 -6.71 -4.30 -16.58
CA ASN A 66 -7.40 -4.45 -17.85
C ASN A 66 -8.42 -5.60 -17.83
N SER A 67 -8.15 -6.65 -17.05
CA SER A 67 -9.04 -7.80 -16.89
C SER A 67 -10.14 -7.50 -15.87
N SER A 68 -11.40 -7.75 -16.24
CA SER A 68 -12.54 -7.58 -15.32
C SER A 68 -12.54 -8.58 -14.17
N CYS A 69 -12.10 -9.81 -14.41
CA CYS A 69 -11.96 -10.85 -13.40
C CYS A 69 -10.68 -11.64 -13.64
N THR A 70 -10.05 -12.07 -12.55
CA THR A 70 -8.88 -12.96 -12.54
C THR A 70 -9.19 -14.19 -11.68
N LEU A 71 -8.77 -15.36 -12.13
CA LEU A 71 -8.89 -16.64 -11.40
C LEU A 71 -7.49 -17.16 -11.11
N ASP A 72 -7.22 -17.47 -9.86
CA ASP A 72 -5.91 -17.96 -9.42
C ASP A 72 -5.86 -19.50 -9.29
N HIS A 73 -4.67 -20.02 -8.95
CA HIS A 73 -4.37 -21.44 -8.86
C HIS A 73 -5.18 -22.17 -7.76
N ASP A 74 -5.59 -21.46 -6.72
CA ASP A 74 -6.36 -21.97 -5.59
C ASP A 74 -7.88 -21.70 -5.78
N ASP A 75 -8.33 -21.49 -7.02
CA ASP A 75 -9.72 -21.16 -7.40
C ASP A 75 -10.28 -19.86 -6.77
N ASN A 76 -9.40 -18.99 -6.26
CA ASN A 76 -9.81 -17.66 -5.81
C ASN A 76 -10.07 -16.78 -7.04
N MET A 77 -11.16 -16.02 -6.98
CA MET A 77 -11.55 -15.13 -8.07
C MET A 77 -11.63 -13.70 -7.57
N VAL A 78 -10.92 -12.79 -8.23
CA VAL A 78 -10.92 -11.36 -7.95
C VAL A 78 -11.48 -10.63 -9.15
N CYS A 79 -12.50 -9.83 -8.96
CA CYS A 79 -13.11 -9.03 -10.00
C CYS A 79 -13.12 -7.54 -9.64
N VAL A 80 -12.99 -6.70 -10.67
CA VAL A 80 -12.94 -5.24 -10.56
C VAL A 80 -14.00 -4.59 -11.46
N CYS A 81 -14.55 -3.46 -11.03
CA CYS A 81 -15.55 -2.71 -11.78
C CYS A 81 -15.56 -1.23 -11.37
N ASP A 82 -16.06 -0.36 -12.23
CA ASP A 82 -15.94 1.11 -12.13
C ASP A 82 -17.30 1.81 -12.29
N THR A 83 -18.32 1.26 -11.66
CA THR A 83 -19.62 1.93 -11.51
C THR A 83 -20.09 1.79 -10.08
N ASP A 84 -20.92 2.72 -9.61
CA ASP A 84 -21.42 2.67 -8.23
C ASP A 84 -22.04 1.32 -7.86
N PHE A 85 -21.61 0.78 -6.72
CA PHE A 85 -22.08 -0.45 -6.08
C PHE A 85 -22.02 -1.69 -7.00
N CYS A 86 -21.08 -1.70 -7.96
CA CYS A 86 -20.97 -2.76 -8.96
C CYS A 86 -20.38 -4.08 -8.45
N ASN A 87 -19.67 -4.05 -7.32
CA ASN A 87 -18.93 -5.19 -6.75
C ASN A 87 -19.86 -6.20 -6.06
N THR A 88 -20.83 -6.69 -6.81
CA THR A 88 -21.79 -7.71 -6.40
C THR A 88 -21.38 -9.09 -6.91
N ILE A 89 -21.99 -10.14 -6.37
CA ILE A 89 -21.76 -11.53 -6.82
C ILE A 89 -22.08 -11.77 -8.30
N HIS A 90 -22.81 -10.87 -8.96
CA HIS A 90 -23.10 -10.97 -10.39
C HIS A 90 -21.86 -10.78 -11.26
N LEU A 91 -20.85 -10.04 -10.77
CA LEU A 91 -19.62 -9.77 -11.50
C LEU A 91 -18.84 -11.06 -11.83
N TYR A 92 -18.99 -12.10 -11.00
CA TYR A 92 -18.42 -13.43 -11.19
C TYR A 92 -18.93 -14.20 -12.41
N ARG A 93 -19.99 -13.72 -13.07
CA ARG A 93 -20.49 -14.30 -14.32
C ARG A 93 -19.78 -13.75 -15.56
N SER A 94 -18.88 -12.78 -15.37
CA SER A 94 -18.09 -12.17 -16.43
C SER A 94 -16.96 -13.10 -16.87
N ASN A 95 -16.33 -12.78 -18.01
CA ASN A 95 -15.13 -13.50 -18.45
C ASN A 95 -14.00 -13.33 -17.44
N ALA A 96 -13.39 -14.44 -17.03
CA ALA A 96 -12.25 -14.48 -16.14
C ALA A 96 -10.96 -14.78 -16.91
N THR A 97 -9.89 -14.09 -16.56
CA THR A 97 -8.54 -14.40 -17.00
C THR A 97 -7.91 -15.37 -16.01
N ILE A 98 -7.48 -16.54 -16.49
CA ILE A 98 -6.78 -17.51 -15.66
C ILE A 98 -5.34 -17.02 -15.49
N LEU A 99 -4.92 -16.83 -14.24
CA LEU A 99 -3.56 -16.41 -13.92
C LEU A 99 -2.58 -17.56 -14.18
N PRO A 100 -1.41 -17.29 -14.78
CA PRO A 100 -0.42 -18.32 -15.04
C PRO A 100 0.10 -18.94 -13.74
N ILE A 101 0.39 -20.24 -13.79
CA ILE A 101 1.03 -20.98 -12.69
C ILE A 101 2.54 -20.86 -12.89
N THR A 102 3.23 -20.50 -11.81
CA THR A 102 4.68 -20.37 -11.67
C THR A 102 5.17 -21.38 -10.63
N GLU A 103 6.36 -21.94 -10.82
CA GLU A 103 6.97 -22.87 -9.88
C GLU A 103 7.84 -22.14 -8.85
N CYS A 104 7.28 -21.78 -7.70
CA CYS A 104 8.02 -21.07 -6.67
C CYS A 104 8.60 -22.02 -5.63
N LYS A 105 9.49 -21.52 -4.76
CA LYS A 105 9.96 -22.26 -3.58
C LYS A 105 9.08 -21.97 -2.37
N ALA A 106 8.90 -22.95 -1.49
CA ALA A 106 8.23 -22.76 -0.21
C ALA A 106 8.95 -23.55 0.88
N VAL A 107 8.98 -23.02 2.10
CA VAL A 107 9.53 -23.73 3.27
C VAL A 107 8.50 -24.73 3.78
N ASN A 108 8.87 -26.01 3.78
CA ASN A 108 8.12 -27.09 4.42
C ASN A 108 9.04 -27.81 5.41
N GLN A 109 8.72 -27.73 6.71
CA GLN A 109 9.50 -28.39 7.78
C GLN A 109 11.01 -28.13 7.70
N LEU A 110 11.42 -26.87 7.42
CA LEU A 110 12.81 -26.40 7.27
C LEU A 110 13.51 -26.76 5.94
N ILE A 111 12.81 -27.39 5.00
CA ILE A 111 13.34 -27.72 3.68
C ILE A 111 12.64 -26.87 2.63
N TYR A 112 13.38 -26.38 1.64
CA TYR A 112 12.81 -25.71 0.48
C TYR A 112 12.29 -26.72 -0.53
N GLU A 113 11.01 -26.64 -0.86
CA GLU A 113 10.36 -27.47 -1.86
C GLU A 113 9.79 -26.60 -2.99
N THR A 114 9.81 -27.13 -4.22
CA THR A 114 9.14 -26.48 -5.36
C THR A 114 7.63 -26.70 -5.26
N LYS A 115 6.86 -25.63 -5.44
CA LYS A 115 5.40 -25.63 -5.39
C LYS A 115 4.83 -24.74 -6.51
N GLY A 116 3.77 -25.23 -7.16
CA GLY A 116 3.02 -24.45 -8.15
C GLY A 116 2.11 -23.44 -7.48
N CYS A 117 2.18 -22.18 -7.90
CA CYS A 117 1.35 -21.07 -7.42
C CYS A 117 1.43 -19.89 -8.40
N ASN A 118 0.68 -18.79 -8.23
CA ASN A 118 0.69 -17.69 -9.21
C ASN A 118 1.82 -16.68 -9.00
N LYS A 119 2.26 -16.50 -7.75
CA LYS A 119 3.26 -15.52 -7.36
C LYS A 119 4.22 -16.11 -6.32
N CYS A 120 5.50 -15.78 -6.48
CA CYS A 120 6.54 -16.14 -5.53
C CYS A 120 6.69 -15.00 -4.51
N ILE A 121 6.88 -15.35 -3.24
CA ILE A 121 7.03 -14.37 -2.15
C ILE A 121 8.33 -14.62 -1.39
N ARG A 122 9.07 -13.54 -1.16
CA ARG A 122 10.21 -13.50 -0.25
C ARG A 122 10.04 -12.32 0.70
N THR A 123 10.09 -12.61 1.98
CA THR A 123 9.99 -11.64 3.06
C THR A 123 11.28 -11.67 3.87
N ILE A 124 11.83 -10.51 4.17
CA ILE A 124 12.95 -10.35 5.12
C ILE A 124 12.52 -9.33 6.17
N SER A 125 12.45 -9.74 7.43
CA SER A 125 12.16 -8.87 8.56
C SER A 125 13.43 -8.67 9.37
N TYR A 126 13.73 -7.44 9.74
CA TYR A 126 14.86 -7.10 10.59
C TYR A 126 14.45 -6.21 11.76
N LEU A 127 14.90 -6.58 12.95
CA LEU A 127 14.81 -5.76 14.16
C LEU A 127 16.14 -5.85 14.90
N LYS A 128 16.87 -4.74 14.98
CA LYS A 128 18.15 -4.67 15.72
C LYS A 128 17.88 -4.87 17.20
N ASN A 129 18.56 -5.82 17.82
CA ASN A 129 18.44 -6.11 19.25
C ASN A 129 16.98 -6.35 19.66
N ASP A 130 16.34 -7.39 19.14
CA ASP A 130 14.99 -7.79 19.55
C ASP A 130 14.97 -8.10 21.07
N ASP A 131 14.66 -7.05 21.84
CA ASP A 131 14.67 -7.07 23.31
C ASP A 131 13.64 -8.04 23.86
N TYR A 132 12.54 -8.31 23.15
CA TYR A 132 11.56 -9.31 23.57
C TYR A 132 12.17 -10.71 23.58
N GLU A 133 12.83 -11.10 22.49
CA GLU A 133 13.51 -12.39 22.39
C GLU A 133 14.74 -12.47 23.31
N LEU A 134 15.51 -11.38 23.44
CA LEU A 134 16.64 -11.29 24.37
C LEU A 134 16.20 -11.44 25.84
N ASN A 135 15.07 -10.84 26.23
CA ASN A 135 14.54 -10.93 27.60
C ASN A 135 13.86 -12.29 27.89
N LYS A 136 13.31 -12.94 26.87
CA LYS A 136 12.68 -14.27 27.00
C LYS A 136 13.70 -15.39 27.13
N PHE A 137 14.89 -15.24 26.54
CA PHE A 137 15.98 -16.21 26.60
C PHE A 137 17.31 -15.61 27.10
N PRO A 138 17.36 -15.10 28.34
CA PRO A 138 18.49 -14.30 28.85
C PRO A 138 19.81 -15.08 29.01
N ASN A 139 19.77 -16.42 28.93
CA ASN A 139 20.92 -17.30 29.12
C ASN A 139 21.31 -18.09 27.86
N SER A 140 20.59 -17.94 26.75
CA SER A 140 21.08 -18.44 25.48
C SER A 140 21.97 -17.35 24.88
N GLY A 141 23.29 -17.45 25.06
CA GLY A 141 24.26 -16.66 24.27
C GLY A 141 24.23 -17.00 22.78
N ALA A 142 23.03 -17.23 22.23
CA ALA A 142 22.74 -17.79 20.94
C ALA A 142 22.02 -16.73 20.13
N ASN A 143 22.76 -16.09 19.22
CA ASN A 143 22.28 -15.66 17.91
C ASN A 143 20.78 -15.34 17.85
N VAL A 144 20.31 -14.33 18.59
CA VAL A 144 19.03 -13.71 18.26
C VAL A 144 19.26 -13.17 16.86
N LYS A 145 18.68 -13.84 15.87
CA LYS A 145 18.81 -13.37 14.51
C LYS A 145 17.96 -12.11 14.46
N ASP A 146 18.62 -10.96 14.49
CA ASP A 146 17.98 -9.69 14.17
C ASP A 146 17.23 -9.80 12.83
N LEU A 147 17.62 -10.74 11.95
CA LEU A 147 17.04 -11.01 10.65
C LEU A 147 16.26 -12.33 10.58
N SER A 148 14.99 -12.26 10.19
CA SER A 148 14.13 -13.39 9.84
C SER A 148 13.81 -13.36 8.35
N GLU A 149 13.96 -14.49 7.67
CA GLU A 149 13.65 -14.63 6.25
C GLU A 149 12.59 -15.71 6.05
N ASN A 150 11.55 -15.38 5.28
CA ASN A 150 10.48 -16.28 4.90
C ASN A 150 10.37 -16.36 3.37
N ILE A 151 10.25 -17.59 2.86
CA ILE A 151 10.15 -17.90 1.44
C ILE A 151 8.93 -18.78 1.25
N GLN A 152 7.98 -18.29 0.47
CA GLN A 152 6.70 -18.94 0.30
C GLN A 152 6.12 -18.74 -1.09
N CYS A 153 5.22 -19.63 -1.47
CA CYS A 153 4.24 -19.36 -2.51
C CYS A 153 3.24 -18.32 -2.03
N ASN A 154 2.62 -17.60 -2.96
CA ASN A 154 1.52 -16.71 -2.63
C ASN A 154 0.44 -17.44 -1.84
N THR A 155 -0.06 -16.73 -0.83
CA THR A 155 -1.23 -17.13 -0.08
C THR A 155 -2.44 -16.37 -0.59
N ARG A 156 -3.63 -16.74 -0.10
CA ARG A 156 -4.91 -16.11 -0.42
C ARG A 156 -4.75 -14.59 -0.54
N GLY A 157 -5.22 -14.03 -1.66
CA GLY A 157 -5.21 -12.58 -1.91
C GLY A 157 -3.89 -11.99 -2.41
N ASP A 158 -2.78 -12.75 -2.43
CA ASP A 158 -1.49 -12.29 -2.97
C ASP A 158 -1.31 -12.67 -4.46
N SER A 159 -2.25 -13.41 -5.05
CA SER A 159 -2.13 -13.97 -6.40
C SER A 159 -2.33 -12.96 -7.53
N GLY A 160 -3.25 -12.01 -7.32
CA GLY A 160 -3.67 -11.03 -8.33
C GLY A 160 -2.74 -9.82 -8.44
N ASP A 161 -3.15 -8.83 -9.23
CA ASP A 161 -2.39 -7.60 -9.46
C ASP A 161 -2.14 -6.79 -8.17
N PHE A 162 -3.03 -6.92 -7.19
CA PHE A 162 -2.98 -6.26 -5.89
C PHE A 162 -3.08 -7.28 -4.74
N ILE A 163 -2.74 -6.85 -3.53
CA ILE A 163 -3.01 -7.63 -2.32
C ILE A 163 -4.39 -7.26 -1.79
N LEU A 164 -5.23 -8.26 -1.56
CA LEU A 164 -6.65 -8.07 -1.20
C LEU A 164 -7.09 -8.93 -0.01
N ASP A 165 -6.17 -9.59 0.70
CA ASP A 165 -6.53 -10.43 1.84
C ASP A 165 -6.69 -9.61 3.12
N GLN A 166 -7.95 -9.31 3.44
CA GLN A 166 -8.34 -8.63 4.69
C GLN A 166 -8.15 -9.49 5.95
N SER A 167 -7.85 -10.78 5.82
CA SER A 167 -7.63 -11.66 6.99
C SER A 167 -6.20 -11.59 7.54
N VAL A 168 -5.32 -10.87 6.85
CA VAL A 168 -3.95 -10.60 7.31
C VAL A 168 -4.00 -9.56 8.44
N TYR A 169 -3.25 -9.83 9.50
CA TYR A 169 -3.13 -8.93 10.66
C TYR A 169 -2.67 -7.53 10.22
N MET A 170 -3.26 -6.47 10.77
CA MET A 170 -3.07 -5.10 10.26
C MET A 170 -1.60 -4.66 10.15
N PRO A 171 -0.75 -4.78 11.19
CA PRO A 171 0.67 -4.50 11.05
C PRO A 171 1.34 -5.25 9.90
N GLU A 172 0.96 -6.50 9.64
CA GLU A 172 1.49 -7.25 8.50
C GLU A 172 0.99 -6.68 7.16
N ARG A 173 -0.25 -6.17 7.08
CA ARG A 173 -0.79 -5.50 5.88
C ARG A 173 0.01 -4.24 5.52
N LEU A 174 0.52 -3.50 6.51
CA LEU A 174 1.36 -2.31 6.32
C LEU A 174 2.70 -2.64 5.63
N TYR A 175 3.28 -3.78 5.98
CA TYR A 175 4.62 -4.15 5.51
C TYR A 175 4.62 -4.88 4.15
N ARG A 176 3.47 -5.35 3.70
CA ARG A 176 3.34 -6.02 2.41
C ARG A 176 3.42 -5.02 1.26
N ASN A 177 4.03 -5.45 0.16
CA ASN A 177 4.04 -4.64 -1.06
C ASN A 177 2.64 -4.57 -1.69
N PHE A 178 2.33 -3.50 -2.43
CA PHE A 178 0.98 -3.36 -3.01
C PHE A 178 0.82 -4.13 -4.34
N PHE A 179 1.91 -4.30 -5.09
CA PHE A 179 1.87 -4.72 -6.50
C PHE A 179 2.46 -6.10 -6.76
N ALA A 180 2.05 -6.71 -7.86
CA ALA A 180 2.30 -8.13 -8.11
C ALA A 180 3.71 -8.47 -8.59
N ASP A 181 4.49 -7.46 -8.97
CA ASP A 181 5.87 -7.58 -9.44
C ASP A 181 6.69 -6.40 -8.86
N SER A 182 6.92 -6.42 -7.55
CA SER A 182 7.71 -5.40 -6.87
C SER A 182 8.38 -5.92 -5.59
N CYS A 183 9.39 -5.18 -5.11
CA CYS A 183 10.00 -5.37 -3.79
C CYS A 183 9.96 -4.06 -3.02
N TYR A 184 9.31 -4.04 -1.86
CA TYR A 184 9.26 -2.87 -0.97
C TYR A 184 10.03 -3.14 0.29
N ASN A 185 10.80 -2.16 0.73
CA ASN A 185 11.30 -2.05 2.08
C ASN A 185 10.46 -1.01 2.81
N PHE A 186 9.81 -1.43 3.90
CA PHE A 186 9.02 -0.60 4.79
C PHE A 186 9.71 -0.50 6.15
N SER A 187 9.89 0.71 6.66
CA SER A 187 10.45 0.96 7.99
C SER A 187 9.62 1.98 8.74
N MET A 188 9.43 1.76 10.05
CA MET A 188 8.77 2.68 10.99
C MET A 188 9.66 2.93 12.21
N HIS A 189 10.96 2.66 12.10
CA HIS A 189 11.96 2.95 13.13
C HIS A 189 13.37 2.76 12.55
N GLN A 190 14.35 3.53 13.01
CA GLN A 190 15.75 3.44 12.55
C GLN A 190 16.42 2.06 12.71
N TYR A 191 15.84 1.20 13.55
CA TYR A 191 16.31 -0.15 13.88
C TYR A 191 15.43 -1.27 13.34
N HIS A 192 14.41 -0.93 12.56
CA HIS A 192 13.46 -1.87 11.99
C HIS A 192 13.42 -1.70 10.47
N TYR A 193 13.39 -2.81 9.74
CA TYR A 193 12.96 -2.80 8.35
C TYR A 193 12.27 -4.10 7.99
N TYR A 194 11.34 -4.02 7.03
CA TYR A 194 10.65 -5.18 6.47
C TYR A 194 10.68 -5.10 4.96
N ILE A 195 11.28 -6.11 4.33
CA ILE A 195 11.32 -6.26 2.88
C ILE A 195 10.28 -7.29 2.47
N HIS A 196 9.42 -6.93 1.53
CA HIS A 196 8.46 -7.83 0.92
C HIS A 196 8.56 -7.78 -0.59
N CYS A 197 8.93 -8.91 -1.19
CA CYS A 197 9.00 -9.11 -2.63
C CYS A 197 7.88 -10.04 -3.09
N ARG A 198 7.15 -9.62 -4.12
CA ARG A 198 6.10 -10.41 -4.80
C ARG A 198 6.27 -10.28 -6.30
N CYS A 199 6.16 -11.39 -7.01
CA CYS A 199 6.65 -11.50 -8.38
C CYS A 199 6.15 -12.77 -9.08
N SER A 200 6.18 -12.76 -10.42
CA SER A 200 5.83 -13.89 -11.29
C SER A 200 7.02 -14.78 -11.68
N SER A 201 8.18 -14.62 -11.04
CA SER A 201 9.41 -15.34 -11.38
C SER A 201 9.96 -16.12 -10.18
N THR A 202 10.46 -17.33 -10.45
CA THR A 202 11.02 -18.25 -9.46
C THR A 202 12.25 -17.69 -8.74
N ASN A 203 13.03 -16.82 -9.39
CA ASN A 203 14.24 -16.21 -8.82
C ASN A 203 13.95 -15.35 -7.57
N CYS A 204 12.75 -14.84 -7.48
CA CYS A 204 12.36 -13.86 -6.47
C CYS A 204 12.21 -14.42 -5.06
N ASN A 205 11.98 -15.73 -4.94
CA ASN A 205 11.99 -16.41 -3.66
C ASN A 205 13.00 -17.56 -3.61
N SER A 206 14.09 -17.42 -4.37
CA SER A 206 15.16 -18.39 -4.41
C SER A 206 16.18 -18.11 -3.29
N PRO A 207 16.28 -18.96 -2.24
CA PRO A 207 17.24 -18.76 -1.15
C PRO A 207 18.70 -18.85 -1.60
N GLU A 208 18.98 -19.51 -2.72
CA GLU A 208 20.32 -19.65 -3.30
C GLU A 208 20.79 -18.38 -4.00
N THR A 209 19.88 -17.41 -4.21
CA THR A 209 20.22 -16.09 -4.73
C THR A 209 20.23 -15.11 -3.55
N PRO A 210 21.42 -14.71 -3.04
CA PRO A 210 21.49 -13.85 -1.86
C PRO A 210 20.85 -12.48 -2.13
N ASP A 211 20.90 -12.02 -3.37
CA ASP A 211 20.34 -10.74 -3.78
C ASP A 211 18.82 -10.82 -3.98
N LEU A 212 18.14 -9.71 -3.68
CA LEU A 212 16.72 -9.55 -4.00
C LEU A 212 16.54 -9.53 -5.53
N PRO A 213 15.43 -10.10 -6.04
CA PRO A 213 15.14 -10.12 -7.49
C PRO A 213 15.06 -8.71 -8.10
N TYR A 214 14.61 -7.74 -7.29
CA TYR A 214 14.53 -6.34 -7.65
C TYR A 214 15.37 -5.56 -6.64
N PRO A 215 16.63 -5.23 -6.98
CA PRO A 215 17.49 -4.45 -6.11
C PRO A 215 16.83 -3.12 -5.78
N ILE A 216 16.59 -2.84 -4.50
CA ILE A 216 16.00 -1.57 -4.09
C ILE A 216 17.11 -0.51 -4.17
N ALA A 217 16.88 0.55 -4.93
CA ALA A 217 17.84 1.63 -5.05
C ALA A 217 18.08 2.30 -3.69
N PRO A 218 19.25 2.94 -3.46
CA PRO A 218 19.53 3.61 -2.20
C PRO A 218 18.47 4.68 -1.88
N PRO A 219 18.00 4.74 -0.63
CA PRO A 219 17.04 5.75 -0.21
C PRO A 219 17.64 7.15 -0.30
N ARG A 220 16.77 8.16 -0.42
CA ARG A 220 17.17 9.54 -0.73
C ARG A 220 16.57 10.60 0.17
N ILE A 221 15.48 10.28 0.87
CA ILE A 221 14.79 11.22 1.75
C ILE A 221 14.72 10.69 3.17
N GLN A 222 14.65 11.60 4.13
CA GLN A 222 14.45 11.33 5.55
C GLN A 222 12.98 11.50 5.92
N CYS A 223 12.47 10.62 6.78
CA CYS A 223 11.07 10.61 7.19
C CYS A 223 10.96 10.47 8.71
N PHE A 224 9.92 11.08 9.28
CA PHE A 224 9.54 10.80 10.67
C PHE A 224 9.02 9.37 10.80
N THR A 225 9.17 8.80 11.99
CA THR A 225 8.68 7.46 12.30
C THR A 225 7.74 7.44 13.50
N SER A 226 6.74 6.57 13.44
CA SER A 226 5.88 6.17 14.56
C SER A 226 5.25 4.82 14.24
N GLY A 227 5.25 3.89 15.17
CA GLY A 227 4.61 2.59 15.00
C GLY A 227 5.41 1.40 15.50
N TYR A 228 6.69 1.59 15.83
CA TYR A 228 7.58 0.48 16.19
C TYR A 228 8.50 0.76 17.39
N ASP A 229 8.61 2.00 17.88
CA ASP A 229 9.47 2.29 19.06
C ASP A 229 9.01 1.52 20.30
N VAL A 230 7.74 1.15 20.39
CA VAL A 230 7.26 0.33 21.51
C VAL A 230 7.83 -1.09 21.56
N ASP A 231 8.17 -1.66 20.40
CA ASP A 231 8.79 -2.98 20.30
C ASP A 231 10.30 -2.90 20.55
N VAL A 232 10.90 -1.71 20.44
CA VAL A 232 12.32 -1.43 20.71
C VAL A 232 12.54 -0.98 22.16
N ASN A 233 11.68 -0.10 22.68
CA ASN A 233 11.82 0.59 23.97
C ASN A 233 10.52 0.51 24.78
N ASN A 234 10.06 -0.71 25.05
CA ASN A 234 8.83 -0.95 25.79
C ASN A 234 8.75 -0.21 27.15
N LYS A 235 9.89 -0.08 27.86
CA LYS A 235 10.00 0.60 29.17
C LYS A 235 9.64 2.08 29.10
N LYS A 236 9.94 2.76 27.99
CA LYS A 236 9.55 4.18 27.77
C LYS A 236 8.03 4.37 27.86
N TYR A 237 7.27 3.34 27.50
CA TYR A 237 5.80 3.38 27.43
C TYR A 237 5.12 2.64 28.59
N GLU A 238 5.89 2.08 29.52
CA GLU A 238 5.35 1.39 30.68
C GLU A 238 4.88 2.40 31.73
N ASN A 239 3.57 2.48 31.95
CA ASN A 239 3.00 3.29 33.02
C ASN A 239 2.56 2.40 34.20
N LEU A 240 3.45 2.30 35.19
CA LEU A 240 3.24 1.50 36.39
C LEU A 240 2.11 2.03 37.29
N THR A 241 1.66 3.27 37.09
CA THR A 241 0.60 3.91 37.90
C THR A 241 -0.79 3.54 37.38
N THR A 242 -1.00 3.58 36.07
CA THR A 242 -2.30 3.27 35.45
C THR A 242 -2.51 1.78 35.20
N LYS A 243 -1.44 0.97 35.27
CA LYS A 243 -1.43 -0.46 34.89
C LYS A 243 -1.90 -0.72 33.44
N ILE A 244 -1.95 0.32 32.61
CA ILE A 244 -2.25 0.18 31.18
C ILE A 244 -1.06 -0.50 30.52
N TRP A 245 -1.34 -1.46 29.64
CA TRP A 245 -0.30 -2.19 28.93
C TRP A 245 0.51 -1.24 28.02
N TYR A 246 1.83 -1.40 27.98
CA TYR A 246 2.73 -0.43 27.35
C TYR A 246 2.39 -0.17 25.86
N LYS A 247 1.91 -1.17 25.11
CA LYS A 247 1.47 -0.94 23.71
C LYS A 247 0.17 -0.14 23.61
N GLU A 248 -0.74 -0.23 24.58
CA GLU A 248 -1.93 0.62 24.60
C GLU A 248 -1.55 2.07 24.88
N ASN A 249 -0.63 2.32 25.82
CA ASN A 249 -0.11 3.68 26.07
C ASN A 249 0.52 4.26 24.80
N TYR A 250 1.33 3.48 24.09
CA TYR A 250 1.94 3.93 22.84
C TYR A 250 0.90 4.22 21.74
N ARG A 251 -0.08 3.32 21.57
CA ARG A 251 -1.18 3.52 20.62
C ARG A 251 -2.00 4.77 20.92
N MET A 252 -2.19 5.12 22.21
CA MET A 252 -2.85 6.36 22.60
C MET A 252 -2.08 7.61 22.12
N LEU A 253 -0.74 7.60 22.14
CA LEU A 253 0.06 8.71 21.61
C LEU A 253 -0.10 8.84 20.09
N MET A 254 -0.10 7.71 19.39
CA MET A 254 -0.28 7.64 17.94
C MET A 254 -1.70 7.98 17.45
N THR A 255 -2.65 8.30 18.35
CA THR A 255 -3.94 8.89 17.95
C THR A 255 -3.80 10.35 17.52
N ASN A 256 -2.70 11.01 17.91
CA ASN A 256 -2.35 12.32 17.41
C ASN A 256 -1.56 12.16 16.09
N VAL A 257 -2.14 12.63 14.98
CA VAL A 257 -1.51 12.57 13.64
C VAL A 257 -0.13 13.23 13.58
N SER A 258 0.13 14.22 14.44
CA SER A 258 1.43 14.92 14.49
C SER A 258 2.44 14.25 15.42
N TYR A 259 2.08 13.16 16.11
CA TYR A 259 3.01 12.41 16.95
C TYR A 259 4.13 11.79 16.09
N VAL A 260 5.34 11.76 16.64
CA VAL A 260 6.54 11.14 16.08
C VAL A 260 7.36 10.56 17.23
N ASP A 261 8.11 9.49 16.97
CA ASP A 261 9.02 8.91 17.96
C ASP A 261 10.26 9.80 18.11
N ASP A 262 10.57 10.20 19.34
CA ASP A 262 11.78 10.97 19.65
C ASP A 262 13.05 10.22 19.20
N ASP A 263 13.98 10.94 18.57
CA ASP A 263 15.28 10.44 18.09
C ASP A 263 15.19 9.21 17.17
N SER A 264 14.06 9.00 16.49
CA SER A 264 13.90 7.94 15.48
C SER A 264 13.43 8.51 14.15
N GLU A 265 14.15 8.12 13.10
CA GLU A 265 13.91 8.50 11.72
C GLU A 265 14.18 7.30 10.82
N CYS A 266 13.73 7.35 9.57
CA CYS A 266 14.13 6.37 8.58
C CYS A 266 14.35 7.00 7.21
N GLN A 267 15.04 6.29 6.32
CA GLN A 267 15.36 6.77 4.98
C GLN A 267 14.63 5.93 3.92
N GLY A 268 13.97 6.61 2.97
CA GLY A 268 13.20 5.97 1.92
C GLY A 268 13.32 6.62 0.55
N HIS A 269 12.52 6.12 -0.39
CA HIS A 269 12.10 6.88 -1.59
C HIS A 269 10.86 7.73 -1.31
N TYR A 270 10.03 7.29 -0.36
CA TYR A 270 8.78 7.93 0.03
C TYR A 270 8.64 7.94 1.54
N CYS A 271 8.04 9.01 2.08
CA CYS A 271 7.50 9.03 3.43
C CYS A 271 6.03 8.65 3.39
N VAL A 272 5.55 8.00 4.44
CA VAL A 272 4.18 7.51 4.52
C VAL A 272 3.55 7.80 5.88
N ILE A 273 2.26 8.12 5.86
CA ILE A 273 1.33 8.00 6.99
C ILE A 273 0.31 6.92 6.61
N ALA A 274 0.26 5.82 7.36
CA ALA A 274 -0.73 4.77 7.21
C ALA A 274 -1.72 4.84 8.38
N VAL A 275 -3.01 4.76 8.09
CA VAL A 275 -4.07 4.95 9.08
C VAL A 275 -4.81 3.65 9.34
N ASP A 276 -4.76 3.23 10.60
CA ASP A 276 -5.58 2.15 11.14
C ASP A 276 -6.85 2.75 11.73
N GLU A 277 -7.97 2.58 11.03
CA GLU A 277 -9.23 3.25 11.37
C GLU A 277 -9.98 2.51 12.48
N GLY A 278 -10.63 3.26 13.37
CA GLY A 278 -11.69 2.68 14.21
C GLY A 278 -11.19 1.61 15.18
N ILE A 279 -9.98 1.77 15.72
CA ILE A 279 -9.44 0.87 16.74
C ILE A 279 -10.05 1.19 18.10
N LEU A 280 -10.62 0.18 18.75
CA LEU A 280 -11.08 0.29 20.13
C LEU A 280 -9.87 0.31 21.06
N LEU A 281 -9.61 1.46 21.68
CA LEU A 281 -8.63 1.61 22.74
C LEU A 281 -9.35 1.96 24.03
N ILE A 282 -9.19 1.08 25.03
CA ILE A 282 -9.87 1.18 26.32
C ILE A 282 -11.39 1.10 26.11
N ASP A 283 -12.07 2.25 25.96
CA ASP A 283 -13.53 2.35 25.83
C ASP A 283 -13.98 3.26 24.67
N THR A 284 -13.10 3.66 23.77
CA THR A 284 -13.43 4.57 22.66
C THR A 284 -12.68 4.19 21.38
N PHE A 285 -13.31 4.46 20.24
CA PHE A 285 -12.73 4.22 18.92
C PHE A 285 -11.85 5.40 18.50
N TYR A 286 -10.62 5.10 18.11
CA TYR A 286 -9.65 6.07 17.61
C TYR A 286 -9.05 5.59 16.29
N ASP A 287 -8.60 6.55 15.48
CA ASP A 287 -7.69 6.27 14.38
C ASP A 287 -6.25 6.29 14.90
N ILE A 288 -5.42 5.34 14.46
CA ILE A 288 -4.00 5.26 14.80
C ILE A 288 -3.17 5.61 13.55
N TYR A 289 -2.21 6.51 13.70
CA TYR A 289 -1.37 7.02 12.62
C TYR A 289 0.05 6.43 12.70
N TYR A 290 0.34 5.48 11.82
CA TYR A 290 1.65 4.90 11.64
C TYR A 290 2.45 5.74 10.65
N LYS A 291 3.70 6.07 10.99
CA LYS A 291 4.61 6.84 10.13
C LYS A 291 5.87 6.06 9.84
N GLY A 292 6.33 6.19 8.60
CA GLY A 292 7.53 5.51 8.18
C GLY A 292 7.99 5.94 6.80
N CYS A 293 8.82 5.09 6.22
CA CYS A 293 9.36 5.27 4.89
C CYS A 293 9.24 3.98 4.07
N ILE A 294 9.06 4.17 2.76
CA ILE A 294 8.99 3.12 1.76
C ILE A 294 10.14 3.32 0.79
N SER A 295 10.96 2.29 0.61
CA SER A 295 11.86 2.17 -0.53
C SER A 295 11.34 1.10 -1.46
N ALA A 296 10.95 1.49 -2.66
CA ALA A 296 10.32 0.59 -3.61
C ALA A 296 11.23 0.33 -4.83
N ASN A 297 11.18 -0.90 -5.35
CA ASN A 297 11.51 -1.22 -6.72
C ASN A 297 10.29 -1.87 -7.38
N GLU A 298 9.60 -1.11 -8.22
CA GLU A 298 8.35 -1.50 -8.87
C GLU A 298 8.59 -1.88 -10.32
N GLN A 299 8.03 -3.01 -10.74
CA GLN A 299 8.03 -3.43 -12.14
C GLN A 299 6.61 -3.38 -12.70
N GLY A 300 6.51 -3.19 -14.02
CA GLY A 300 5.22 -3.17 -14.71
C GLY A 300 4.49 -1.81 -14.65
N PRO A 301 3.16 -1.82 -14.89
CA PRO A 301 2.39 -0.60 -15.12
C PRO A 301 1.91 0.12 -13.84
N GLN A 302 2.01 -0.52 -12.67
CA GLN A 302 1.63 0.07 -11.39
C GLN A 302 2.83 0.75 -10.74
N LYS A 303 2.59 1.92 -10.14
CA LYS A 303 3.56 2.70 -9.39
C LYS A 303 2.88 3.36 -8.21
N LEU A 304 3.62 3.59 -7.13
CA LEU A 304 3.16 4.37 -6.00
C LEU A 304 2.81 5.78 -6.48
N ALA A 305 1.57 6.17 -6.26
CA ALA A 305 1.14 7.55 -6.42
C ALA A 305 1.41 8.34 -5.14
N LEU A 306 1.75 9.62 -5.29
CA LEU A 306 1.82 10.56 -4.18
C LEU A 306 0.40 11.00 -3.79
N GLY A 307 0.24 11.41 -2.53
CA GLY A 307 -1.02 11.83 -1.95
C GLY A 307 -1.79 10.69 -1.31
N TYR A 308 -3.12 10.77 -1.37
CA TYR A 308 -4.02 9.78 -0.78
C TYR A 308 -4.08 8.50 -1.63
N SER A 309 -4.02 7.35 -0.99
CA SER A 309 -4.28 6.04 -1.58
C SER A 309 -5.06 5.17 -0.59
N TYR A 310 -5.86 4.25 -1.13
CA TYR A 310 -6.57 3.24 -0.33
C TYR A 310 -6.26 1.87 -0.90
N LEU A 311 -5.36 1.15 -0.23
CA LEU A 311 -4.75 -0.10 -0.67
C LEU A 311 -4.68 -1.07 0.51
N ASN A 312 -4.78 -2.38 0.29
CA ASN A 312 -4.77 -3.40 1.37
C ASN A 312 -5.76 -3.10 2.52
N ASP A 313 -6.87 -2.39 2.23
CA ASP A 313 -7.83 -1.87 3.22
C ASP A 313 -7.17 -1.01 4.31
N VAL A 314 -6.20 -0.20 3.90
CA VAL A 314 -5.50 0.80 4.71
C VAL A 314 -5.45 2.10 3.93
N ARG A 315 -5.72 3.22 4.63
CA ARG A 315 -5.51 4.56 4.07
C ARG A 315 -4.04 4.90 4.16
N TYR A 316 -3.44 5.25 3.03
CA TYR A 316 -2.06 5.73 2.95
C TYR A 316 -2.05 7.17 2.47
N TYR A 317 -1.16 7.96 3.06
CA TYR A 317 -0.77 9.28 2.58
C TYR A 317 0.72 9.22 2.29
N ILE A 318 1.10 9.39 1.03
CA ILE A 318 2.48 9.16 0.55
C ILE A 318 3.03 10.46 -0.04
N CYS A 319 4.26 10.83 0.33
CA CYS A 319 4.99 11.97 -0.23
C CYS A 319 6.46 11.61 -0.42
N ASN A 320 7.24 12.48 -1.06
CA ASN A 320 8.61 12.21 -1.49
C ASN A 320 9.59 13.36 -1.19
N GLU A 321 9.31 14.15 -0.15
CA GLU A 321 10.18 15.21 0.36
C GLU A 321 10.63 14.89 1.79
N ASP A 322 11.75 15.47 2.23
CA ASP A 322 12.24 15.25 3.58
C ASP A 322 11.18 15.68 4.61
N TYR A 323 10.87 14.78 5.55
CA TYR A 323 9.97 14.99 6.69
C TYR A 323 8.54 15.42 6.32
N CYS A 324 8.12 15.20 5.08
CA CYS A 324 6.78 15.58 4.59
C CYS A 324 5.63 14.82 5.29
N ASN A 325 5.93 13.76 6.04
CA ASN A 325 4.96 13.00 6.85
C ASN A 325 4.77 13.54 8.29
N ALA A 326 5.02 14.83 8.51
CA ALA A 326 4.73 15.51 9.77
C ALA A 326 3.23 15.42 10.14
N ASP A 327 2.34 15.60 9.17
CA ASP A 327 0.89 15.43 9.27
C ASP A 327 0.29 15.21 7.87
N ILE A 328 -1.02 14.94 7.80
CA ILE A 328 -1.72 14.67 6.53
C ILE A 328 -1.73 15.88 5.60
N GLU A 329 -1.82 17.11 6.13
CA GLU A 329 -1.88 18.33 5.32
C GLU A 329 -0.55 18.52 4.56
N SER A 330 0.56 18.37 5.29
CA SER A 330 1.92 18.44 4.76
C SER A 330 2.16 17.41 3.64
N VAL A 331 1.68 16.17 3.83
CA VAL A 331 1.79 15.12 2.80
C VAL A 331 1.03 15.53 1.53
N LEU A 332 -0.20 16.01 1.68
CA LEU A 332 -1.05 16.39 0.55
C LEU A 332 -0.54 17.63 -0.18
N GLU A 333 0.09 18.57 0.53
CA GLU A 333 0.75 19.73 -0.06
C GLU A 333 1.97 19.30 -0.89
N SER A 334 2.86 18.48 -0.33
CA SER A 334 4.02 17.92 -1.06
C SER A 334 3.59 17.13 -2.30
N ALA A 335 2.55 16.31 -2.20
CA ALA A 335 2.02 15.55 -3.33
C ALA A 335 1.49 16.46 -4.46
N ARG A 336 0.82 17.57 -4.10
CA ARG A 336 0.37 18.57 -5.08
C ARG A 336 1.55 19.25 -5.76
N ASN A 337 2.57 19.62 -5.00
CA ASN A 337 3.76 20.29 -5.55
C ASN A 337 4.55 19.37 -6.48
N SER A 338 4.69 18.09 -6.14
CA SER A 338 5.34 17.09 -6.98
C SER A 338 4.55 16.77 -8.27
N SER A 339 3.22 16.92 -8.25
CA SER A 339 2.38 16.80 -9.46
C SER A 339 2.57 17.95 -10.46
N ILE A 340 3.16 19.07 -10.02
CA ILE A 340 3.45 20.25 -10.86
C ILE A 340 4.78 20.07 -11.64
N ASP A 341 5.67 19.18 -11.21
CA ASP A 341 7.02 19.02 -11.78
C ASP A 341 7.18 17.93 -12.85
N VAL A 342 6.08 17.39 -13.40
CA VAL A 342 6.13 16.60 -14.65
C VAL A 342 5.83 17.51 -15.84
N ARG A 343 6.70 18.50 -16.07
CA ARG A 343 6.99 18.97 -17.42
C ARG A 343 8.24 18.25 -17.89
N ASP A 344 8.00 17.12 -18.55
CA ASP A 344 9.00 16.41 -19.32
C ASP A 344 9.52 17.36 -20.42
N ASP A 345 10.69 17.94 -20.21
CA ASP A 345 11.28 19.01 -21.03
C ASP A 345 11.86 18.48 -22.36
N SER A 346 11.29 17.40 -22.90
CA SER A 346 11.83 16.70 -24.06
C SER A 346 10.81 16.11 -25.04
N SER A 347 9.68 16.76 -25.32
CA SER A 347 8.90 16.40 -26.54
C SER A 347 7.86 17.42 -27.04
N ASP A 348 7.33 18.33 -26.22
CA ASP A 348 6.09 19.04 -26.60
C ASP A 348 6.24 20.47 -27.16
N ARG A 349 7.39 20.76 -27.78
CA ARG A 349 7.64 22.07 -28.39
C ARG A 349 6.92 22.31 -29.73
N ASN A 350 6.19 21.32 -30.26
CA ASN A 350 5.52 21.44 -31.58
C ASN A 350 3.98 21.50 -31.56
N ASN A 351 3.30 21.27 -30.44
CA ASN A 351 1.83 21.27 -30.41
C ASN A 351 1.18 22.52 -29.77
N ILE A 352 1.95 23.38 -29.10
CA ILE A 352 1.43 24.65 -28.54
C ILE A 352 1.31 25.75 -29.61
N LEU A 353 2.01 25.62 -30.74
CA LEU A 353 1.93 26.58 -31.86
C LEU A 353 0.66 26.45 -32.71
N ILE A 354 0.00 25.28 -32.72
CA ILE A 354 -1.21 25.07 -33.54
C ILE A 354 -2.45 25.64 -32.85
N VAL A 355 -2.52 25.61 -31.51
CA VAL A 355 -3.67 26.17 -30.77
C VAL A 355 -3.64 27.71 -30.73
N PHE A 356 -2.45 28.33 -30.70
CA PHE A 356 -2.33 29.78 -30.81
C PHE A 356 -2.61 30.31 -32.22
N PHE A 357 -2.31 29.56 -33.28
CA PHE A 357 -2.60 29.99 -34.66
C PHE A 357 -4.11 30.03 -34.98
N PHE A 358 -4.93 29.18 -34.35
CA PHE A 358 -6.38 29.20 -34.55
C PHE A 358 -7.11 30.32 -33.78
N LEU A 359 -6.51 30.84 -32.70
CA LEU A 359 -7.06 31.96 -31.93
C LEU A 359 -6.74 33.32 -32.55
N CYS A 360 -5.68 33.46 -33.34
CA CYS A 360 -5.36 34.71 -34.03
C CYS A 360 -6.09 34.90 -35.36
N PHE A 361 -6.56 33.85 -36.03
CA PHE A 361 -7.30 33.97 -37.31
C PHE A 361 -8.81 34.18 -37.17
N SER A 362 -9.35 34.09 -35.95
CA SER A 362 -10.78 34.33 -35.68
C SER A 362 -11.11 35.77 -35.27
N PHE A 363 -10.12 36.68 -35.29
CA PHE A 363 -10.28 38.11 -34.95
C PHE A 363 -10.14 39.08 -36.14
N GLU A 364 -10.03 38.60 -37.39
CA GLU A 364 -10.02 39.49 -38.59
C GLU A 364 -11.20 39.34 -39.55
N ILE A 365 -12.27 38.64 -39.19
CA ILE A 365 -13.53 38.73 -39.92
C ILE A 365 -14.68 38.79 -38.93
N PHE A 366 -14.95 39.99 -38.42
CA PHE A 366 -16.28 40.61 -38.31
C PHE A 366 -16.19 42.06 -37.83
#